data_AF-A0A924GWG7-F1
#
_entry.id   AF-A0A924GWG7-F1
#
_cell.length_a   1.000
_cell.length_b   1.000
_cell.length_c   1.000
_cell.angle_alpha   90.00
_cell.angle_beta   90.00
_cell.angle_gamma   90.00
#
_symmetry.space_group_name_H-M   'P 1'
#
loop_
_entity.id
_entity.type
_entity.pdbx_description
1 polymer ?
#
loop_
_entity_poly.entity_id
_entity_poly.type
_entity_poly.pdbx_seq_one_letter_code
_entity_poly.pdbx_strand_id
1 'polypeptide(L)'
;MRSTSDLIPAARDNGHAFQGSDGDSSFGALAGTTAGRFRRRHLLCETHDAALATSVQQLFDEFFELEWIFDHRHGAAPAVLAAVAGELLLRQGLHCETMQCKAEVRRSRKSFIFGLRDWAMPEQAPSHAALLVEGTHLIDFALGAIRRSFDREFPWGIVCPVNETHDHAVSLDVPGHGRIRWSSFASLDASQQTMKTQAAVRALLREYDSAMQAA
;
A
#
# COMPACT_ATOMS: atom_id res chain seq x y z
N MET A 1 28.93 53.81 25.39
CA MET A 1 29.94 53.05 26.16
C MET A 1 30.15 51.72 25.45
N ARG A 2 31.38 51.50 24.93
CA ARG A 2 32.15 50.25 24.64
C ARG A 2 31.36 48.97 24.30
N SER A 3 31.65 48.14 23.30
CA SER A 3 32.79 47.94 22.37
C SER A 3 32.30 46.87 21.38
N THR A 4 32.16 47.12 20.07
CA THR A 4 33.10 46.75 18.97
C THR A 4 33.87 45.43 19.08
N SER A 5 33.85 44.73 17.92
CA SER A 5 34.87 43.82 17.36
C SER A 5 34.61 42.31 17.50
N ASP A 6 34.83 41.43 16.50
CA ASP A 6 35.18 41.54 15.08
C ASP A 6 35.19 40.10 14.47
N LEU A 7 34.87 40.00 13.16
CA LEU A 7 35.50 39.21 12.08
C LEU A 7 35.72 37.66 12.17
N ILE A 8 34.97 36.90 11.33
CA ILE A 8 35.36 36.12 10.08
C ILE A 8 36.80 35.50 10.05
N PRO A 9 37.13 34.25 9.54
CA PRO A 9 36.69 33.60 8.27
C PRO A 9 36.54 32.05 8.20
N ALA A 10 36.14 31.61 7.01
CA ALA A 10 36.10 30.26 6.45
C ALA A 10 37.48 29.57 6.20
N ALA A 11 37.48 28.24 6.17
CA ALA A 11 38.42 27.36 5.44
C ALA A 11 37.79 25.95 5.31
N ARG A 12 37.46 25.49 4.09
CA ARG A 12 38.23 24.61 3.19
C ARG A 12 38.33 23.14 3.64
N ASP A 13 37.60 22.31 2.88
CA ASP A 13 38.04 21.16 2.09
C ASP A 13 39.09 20.19 2.68
N ASN A 14 38.72 18.91 2.77
CA ASN A 14 39.62 17.76 2.64
C ASN A 14 38.80 16.54 2.25
N GLY A 15 38.87 16.19 0.97
CA GLY A 15 38.45 14.90 0.48
C GLY A 15 39.23 13.76 1.12
N HIS A 16 38.54 12.66 1.38
CA HIS A 16 39.13 11.34 1.31
C HIS A 16 38.13 10.41 0.63
N ALA A 17 38.50 10.05 -0.60
CA ALA A 17 37.99 8.88 -1.29
C ALA A 17 38.29 7.64 -0.43
N PHE A 18 37.24 6.89 -0.09
CA PHE A 18 37.40 5.51 0.36
C PHE A 18 37.04 4.60 -0.81
N GLN A 19 38.08 4.14 -1.49
CA GLN A 19 38.03 2.96 -2.34
C GLN A 19 38.06 1.73 -1.43
N GLY A 20 37.16 0.80 -1.71
CA GLY A 20 37.10 -0.52 -1.09
C GLY A 20 35.66 -1.00 -1.22
N SER A 21 35.34 -2.12 -1.84
CA SER A 21 36.11 -3.13 -2.56
C SER A 21 35.02 -4.01 -3.19
N ASP A 22 35.22 -4.46 -4.42
CA ASP A 22 34.32 -5.37 -5.12
C ASP A 22 34.07 -6.62 -4.27
N GLY A 23 32.91 -6.65 -3.63
CA GLY A 23 32.36 -7.77 -2.90
C GLY A 23 31.20 -8.32 -3.71
N ASP A 24 31.56 -9.13 -4.69
CA ASP A 24 30.68 -9.97 -5.51
C ASP A 24 29.60 -10.62 -4.63
N SER A 25 28.39 -10.06 -4.69
CA SER A 25 27.17 -10.65 -4.18
C SER A 25 26.22 -10.67 -5.36
N SER A 26 26.35 -11.71 -6.15
CA SER A 26 25.48 -12.09 -7.26
C SER A 26 24.02 -12.20 -6.79
N PHE A 27 23.33 -11.07 -6.65
CA PHE A 27 21.88 -10.98 -6.69
C PHE A 27 21.51 -10.76 -8.15
N GLY A 28 20.85 -11.77 -8.73
CA GLY A 28 20.43 -11.79 -10.12
C GLY A 28 19.74 -10.49 -10.51
N ALA A 29 20.46 -9.69 -11.29
CA ALA A 29 19.94 -8.48 -11.92
C ALA A 29 18.94 -8.89 -13.00
N LEU A 30 17.67 -9.11 -12.62
CA LEU A 30 16.58 -8.86 -13.53
C LEU A 30 16.54 -7.34 -13.75
N ALA A 31 17.26 -6.90 -14.78
CA ALA A 31 17.22 -5.52 -15.27
C ALA A 31 15.76 -5.16 -15.57
N GLY A 32 15.11 -4.54 -14.60
CA GLY A 32 13.69 -4.23 -14.66
C GLY A 32 13.39 -3.41 -15.90
N THR A 33 12.49 -3.94 -16.73
CA THR A 33 11.86 -3.21 -17.83
C THR A 33 11.33 -1.87 -17.31
N THR A 34 11.19 -0.86 -18.18
CA THR A 34 10.61 0.44 -17.81
C THR A 34 9.26 0.28 -17.09
N ALA A 35 8.48 -0.74 -17.47
CA ALA A 35 7.26 -1.16 -16.77
C ALA A 35 7.53 -1.62 -15.32
N GLY A 36 8.49 -2.51 -15.08
CA GLY A 36 8.86 -2.95 -13.73
C GLY A 36 9.35 -1.82 -12.82
N ARG A 37 10.06 -0.82 -13.36
CA ARG A 37 10.45 0.38 -12.59
C ARG A 37 9.30 1.33 -12.31
N PHE A 38 8.32 1.41 -13.20
CA PHE A 38 7.10 2.20 -12.99
C PHE A 38 6.26 1.61 -11.86
N ARG A 39 6.00 0.29 -11.89
CA ARG A 39 5.15 -0.38 -10.89
C ARG A 39 5.71 -0.30 -9.47
N ARG A 40 7.04 -0.42 -9.30
CA ARG A 40 7.71 -0.24 -7.99
C ARG A 40 7.55 1.15 -7.37
N ARG A 41 7.24 2.18 -8.16
CA ARG A 41 6.97 3.53 -7.64
C ARG A 41 5.53 3.71 -7.17
N HIS A 42 4.65 2.75 -7.47
CA HIS A 42 3.23 2.81 -7.18
C HIS A 42 2.79 1.90 -6.03
N LEU A 43 3.68 1.03 -5.56
CA LEU A 43 3.55 0.28 -4.32
C LEU A 43 4.54 0.84 -3.29
N LEU A 44 4.05 1.30 -2.14
CA LEU A 44 4.89 1.58 -0.98
C LEU A 44 4.95 0.32 -0.12
N CYS A 45 6.08 -0.38 -0.14
CA CYS A 45 6.28 -1.64 0.57
C CYS A 45 7.21 -1.44 1.77
N GLU A 46 6.63 -1.24 2.94
CA GLU A 46 7.33 -1.11 4.21
C GLU A 46 7.24 -2.45 4.95
N THR A 47 8.23 -3.32 4.74
CA THR A 47 8.35 -4.57 5.50
C THR A 47 9.81 -5.03 5.50
N HIS A 48 10.21 -5.74 6.56
CA HIS A 48 11.50 -6.43 6.63
C HIS A 48 11.42 -7.89 6.19
N ASP A 49 10.21 -8.41 5.96
CA ASP A 49 10.01 -9.77 5.44
C ASP A 49 10.17 -9.76 3.91
N ALA A 50 11.30 -10.29 3.45
CA ALA A 50 11.63 -10.34 2.03
C ALA A 50 10.69 -11.26 1.22
N ALA A 51 10.16 -12.32 1.85
CA ALA A 51 9.23 -13.23 1.19
C ALA A 51 7.89 -12.52 0.98
N LEU A 52 7.36 -11.88 2.04
CA LEU A 52 6.15 -11.08 1.93
C LEU A 52 6.30 -9.93 0.92
N ALA A 53 7.41 -9.18 0.98
CA ALA A 53 7.67 -8.11 0.02
C ALA A 53 7.63 -8.61 -1.44
N THR A 54 8.22 -9.77 -1.70
CA THR A 54 8.23 -10.39 -3.04
C THR A 54 6.83 -10.80 -3.47
N SER A 55 6.11 -11.54 -2.62
CA SER A 55 4.74 -11.98 -2.87
C SER A 55 3.79 -10.81 -3.15
N VAL A 56 3.88 -9.75 -2.36
CA VAL A 56 3.06 -8.54 -2.53
C VAL A 56 3.43 -7.80 -3.81
N GLN A 57 4.72 -7.63 -4.09
CA GLN A 57 5.14 -6.93 -5.32
C GLN A 57 4.65 -7.67 -6.56
N GLN A 58 4.78 -9.00 -6.57
CA GLN A 58 4.26 -9.83 -7.66
C GLN A 58 2.75 -9.64 -7.82
N LEU A 59 1.99 -9.77 -6.73
CA LEU A 59 0.55 -9.61 -6.75
C LEU A 59 0.11 -8.22 -7.20
N PHE A 60 0.81 -7.18 -6.74
CA PHE A 60 0.57 -5.81 -7.17
C PHE A 60 0.84 -5.63 -8.66
N ASP A 61 1.93 -6.21 -9.17
CA ASP A 61 2.26 -6.15 -10.59
C ASP A 61 1.20 -6.86 -11.44
N GLU A 62 0.71 -8.02 -11.01
CA GLU A 62 -0.36 -8.75 -11.70
C GLU A 62 -1.67 -7.97 -11.69
N PHE A 63 -2.08 -7.41 -10.55
CA PHE A 63 -3.28 -6.57 -10.45
C PHE A 63 -3.17 -5.27 -11.24
N PHE A 64 -1.95 -4.73 -11.36
CA PHE A 64 -1.66 -3.59 -12.21
C PHE A 64 -1.89 -3.95 -13.68
N GLU A 65 -1.37 -5.09 -14.14
CA GLU A 65 -1.52 -5.54 -15.54
C GLU A 65 -2.96 -5.88 -15.92
N LEU A 66 -3.73 -6.41 -14.96
CA LEU A 66 -5.16 -6.66 -15.12
C LEU A 66 -5.99 -5.36 -15.03
N GLU A 67 -5.35 -4.22 -14.81
CA GLU A 67 -5.95 -2.90 -14.62
C GLU A 67 -6.92 -2.80 -13.42
N TRP A 68 -7.00 -3.82 -12.57
CA TRP A 68 -7.95 -3.90 -11.47
C TRP A 68 -7.79 -2.78 -10.43
N ILE A 69 -6.57 -2.28 -10.27
CA ILE A 69 -6.25 -1.17 -9.35
C ILE A 69 -6.71 0.19 -9.92
N PHE A 70 -6.82 0.31 -11.24
CA PHE A 70 -7.24 1.54 -11.93
C PHE A 70 -8.74 1.56 -12.25
N ASP A 71 -9.30 0.37 -12.49
CA ASP A 71 -10.67 0.23 -12.94
C ASP A 71 -11.62 0.76 -11.85
N HIS A 72 -12.42 1.75 -12.21
CA HIS A 72 -13.46 2.32 -11.36
C HIS A 72 -14.55 1.30 -11.01
N ARG A 73 -14.61 0.15 -11.69
CA ARG A 73 -15.44 -1.00 -11.33
C ARG A 73 -14.87 -1.82 -10.17
N HIS A 74 -13.54 -1.88 -10.02
CA HIS A 74 -12.85 -2.76 -9.05
C HIS A 74 -12.09 -2.00 -7.96
N GLY A 75 -11.37 -0.92 -8.32
CA GLY A 75 -10.79 0.06 -7.39
C GLY A 75 -11.83 0.92 -6.65
N ALA A 76 -13.13 0.74 -6.93
CA ALA A 76 -14.25 1.24 -6.12
C ALA A 76 -14.90 0.15 -5.25
N ALA A 77 -14.40 -1.08 -5.27
CA ALA A 77 -14.85 -2.19 -4.44
C ALA A 77 -13.72 -2.70 -3.51
N PRO A 78 -13.29 -1.92 -2.49
CA PRO A 78 -12.17 -2.26 -1.62
C PRO A 78 -12.24 -3.66 -1.02
N ALA A 79 -13.44 -4.08 -0.59
CA ALA A 79 -13.65 -5.41 -0.01
C ALA A 79 -13.45 -6.55 -1.00
N VAL A 80 -13.76 -6.34 -2.29
CA VAL A 80 -13.54 -7.35 -3.33
C VAL A 80 -12.05 -7.46 -3.62
N LEU A 81 -11.36 -6.33 -3.79
CA LEU A 81 -9.93 -6.33 -4.10
C LEU A 81 -9.09 -6.92 -2.96
N ALA A 82 -9.39 -6.54 -1.71
CA ALA A 82 -8.75 -7.11 -0.52
C ALA A 82 -9.01 -8.62 -0.40
N ALA A 83 -10.24 -9.07 -0.63
CA ALA A 83 -10.57 -10.50 -0.56
C ALA A 83 -9.89 -11.32 -1.67
N VAL A 84 -9.84 -10.83 -2.90
CA VAL A 84 -9.12 -11.50 -4.00
C VAL A 84 -7.62 -11.57 -3.68
N ALA A 85 -7.03 -10.48 -3.18
CA ALA A 85 -5.63 -10.48 -2.74
C ALA A 85 -5.38 -11.51 -1.63
N GLY A 86 -6.28 -11.59 -0.65
CA GLY A 86 -6.20 -12.56 0.45
C GLY A 86 -6.26 -14.00 -0.04
N GLU A 87 -7.18 -14.33 -0.95
CA GLU A 87 -7.29 -15.66 -1.55
C GLU A 87 -6.02 -16.05 -2.34
N LEU A 88 -5.42 -15.09 -3.07
CA LEU A 88 -4.20 -15.35 -3.84
C LEU A 88 -2.97 -15.50 -2.94
N LEU A 89 -2.85 -14.74 -1.86
CA LEU A 89 -1.79 -14.92 -0.86
C LEU A 89 -1.99 -16.21 -0.05
N LEU A 90 -3.23 -16.62 0.20
CA LEU A 90 -3.55 -17.90 0.84
C LEU A 90 -3.06 -19.09 -0.02
N ARG A 91 -3.16 -19.00 -1.35
CA ARG A 91 -2.58 -20.01 -2.26
C ARG A 91 -1.05 -20.10 -2.14
N GLN A 92 -0.40 -19.05 -1.64
CA GLN A 92 1.04 -19.02 -1.34
C GLN A 92 1.37 -19.48 0.09
N GLY A 93 0.36 -19.88 0.88
CA GLY A 93 0.53 -20.37 2.24
C GLY A 93 0.46 -19.29 3.32
N LEU A 94 0.04 -18.06 2.99
CA LEU A 94 -0.09 -16.97 3.95
C LEU A 94 -1.51 -16.88 4.54
N HIS A 95 -1.62 -16.75 5.85
CA HIS A 95 -2.88 -16.47 6.53
C HIS A 95 -3.26 -15.00 6.34
N CYS A 96 -4.47 -14.80 5.81
CA CYS A 96 -4.95 -13.49 5.41
C CYS A 96 -6.37 -13.26 5.95
N GLU A 97 -6.62 -12.07 6.50
CA GLU A 97 -7.94 -11.63 6.98
C GLU A 97 -8.35 -10.34 6.27
N THR A 98 -9.54 -10.32 5.68
CA THR A 98 -10.09 -9.07 5.13
C THR A 98 -10.72 -8.27 6.26
N MET A 99 -10.21 -7.06 6.47
CA MET A 99 -10.64 -6.17 7.55
C MET A 99 -11.38 -4.96 6.98
N GLN A 100 -12.63 -4.79 7.38
CA GLN A 100 -13.37 -3.55 7.17
C GLN A 100 -12.75 -2.47 8.06
N CYS A 101 -12.49 -1.27 7.52
CA CYS A 101 -11.82 -0.22 8.28
C CYS A 101 -12.18 1.19 7.80
N LYS A 102 -11.82 2.17 8.61
CA LYS A 102 -11.73 3.58 8.23
C LYS A 102 -10.29 3.93 7.89
N ALA A 103 -10.07 4.57 6.76
CA ALA A 103 -8.78 5.13 6.40
C ALA A 103 -8.84 6.67 6.41
N GLU A 104 -7.78 7.30 6.94
CA GLU A 104 -7.62 8.74 7.00
C GLU A 104 -6.22 9.14 6.53
N VAL A 105 -6.12 10.04 5.56
CA VAL A 105 -4.86 10.66 5.14
C VAL A 105 -4.82 12.11 5.60
N ARG A 106 -3.73 12.51 6.25
CA ARG A 106 -3.47 13.88 6.70
C ARG A 106 -2.18 14.41 6.09
N ARG A 107 -2.26 15.59 5.44
CA ARG A 107 -1.11 16.34 4.95
C ARG A 107 -1.26 17.82 5.31
N SER A 108 -0.37 18.31 6.16
CA SER A 108 -0.43 19.68 6.69
C SER A 108 -1.79 19.98 7.35
N ARG A 109 -2.59 20.92 6.84
CA ARG A 109 -3.93 21.27 7.35
C ARG A 109 -5.09 20.54 6.63
N LYS A 110 -4.78 19.65 5.68
CA LYS A 110 -5.79 18.91 4.91
C LYS A 110 -5.92 17.49 5.43
N SER A 111 -7.15 17.01 5.57
CA SER A 111 -7.47 15.61 5.85
C SER A 111 -8.45 15.06 4.82
N PHE A 112 -8.34 13.75 4.55
CA PHE A 112 -9.27 13.00 3.72
C PHE A 112 -9.59 11.68 4.40
N ILE A 113 -10.88 11.38 4.58
CA ILE A 113 -11.36 10.21 5.32
C ILE A 113 -12.29 9.41 4.41
N PHE A 114 -12.17 8.09 4.44
CA PHE A 114 -13.05 7.16 3.73
C PHE A 114 -13.24 5.85 4.53
N GLY A 115 -14.37 5.18 4.32
CA GLY A 115 -14.68 3.90 4.98
C GLY A 115 -15.70 3.91 6.12
N LEU A 116 -16.39 5.03 6.40
CA LEU A 116 -17.55 5.06 7.31
C LEU A 116 -18.82 5.58 6.64
N ARG A 117 -19.92 4.85 6.80
CA ARG A 117 -21.26 5.17 6.30
C ARG A 117 -21.81 6.51 6.82
N ASP A 118 -21.47 6.89 8.05
CA ASP A 118 -22.00 8.11 8.70
C ASP A 118 -21.22 9.39 8.34
N TRP A 119 -20.14 9.25 7.56
CA TRP A 119 -19.30 10.35 7.07
C TRP A 119 -19.25 10.41 5.54
N ALA A 120 -19.92 9.46 4.88
CA ALA A 120 -20.04 9.41 3.44
C ALA A 120 -21.06 10.45 2.96
N MET A 121 -20.60 11.42 2.16
CA MET A 121 -21.54 12.17 1.30
C MET A 121 -22.30 11.19 0.39
N PRO A 122 -23.46 11.55 -0.18
CA PRO A 122 -24.25 10.67 -1.07
C PRO A 122 -23.48 10.04 -2.25
N GLU A 123 -22.27 10.53 -2.53
CA GLU A 123 -21.38 10.10 -3.61
C GLU A 123 -20.12 9.34 -3.13
N GLN A 124 -20.00 9.04 -1.83
CA GLN A 124 -18.85 8.35 -1.24
C GLN A 124 -19.16 6.87 -0.95
N ALA A 125 -18.18 5.99 -1.22
CA ALA A 125 -18.31 4.55 -0.97
C ALA A 125 -18.37 4.28 0.55
N PRO A 126 -19.45 3.67 1.06
CA PRO A 126 -19.75 3.59 2.49
C PRO A 126 -18.88 2.59 3.28
N SER A 127 -17.89 1.96 2.66
CA SER A 127 -17.00 1.00 3.30
C SER A 127 -15.62 0.99 2.64
N HIS A 128 -14.58 0.85 3.46
CA HIS A 128 -13.22 0.57 3.02
C HIS A 128 -12.78 -0.75 3.62
N ALA A 129 -11.87 -1.43 2.94
CA ALA A 129 -11.32 -2.69 3.41
C ALA A 129 -9.85 -2.80 3.03
N ALA A 130 -9.08 -3.36 3.94
CA ALA A 130 -7.68 -3.71 3.76
C ALA A 130 -7.50 -5.18 4.13
N LEU A 131 -6.35 -5.75 3.80
CA LEU A 131 -5.99 -7.11 4.15
C LEU A 131 -4.98 -7.10 5.29
N LEU A 132 -5.22 -7.91 6.31
CA LEU A 132 -4.28 -8.20 7.39
C LEU A 132 -3.62 -9.55 7.09
N VAL A 133 -2.30 -9.59 7.02
CA VAL A 133 -1.51 -10.79 6.70
C VAL A 133 -0.73 -11.21 7.95
N GLU A 134 -0.91 -12.47 8.34
CA GLU A 134 -0.29 -13.10 9.51
C GLU A 134 -0.47 -12.31 10.83
N GLY A 135 -1.51 -11.46 10.90
CA GLY A 135 -1.70 -10.53 12.01
C GLY A 135 -0.61 -9.45 12.17
N THR A 136 0.35 -9.36 11.25
CA THR A 136 1.56 -8.52 11.40
C THR A 136 1.66 -7.40 10.37
N HIS A 137 1.02 -7.55 9.21
CA HIS A 137 1.13 -6.58 8.11
C HIS A 137 -0.25 -6.20 7.56
N LEU A 138 -0.43 -4.92 7.26
CA LEU A 138 -1.58 -4.42 6.51
C LEU A 138 -1.18 -4.25 5.04
N ILE A 139 -2.04 -4.72 4.14
CA ILE A 139 -1.98 -4.52 2.69
C ILE A 139 -3.23 -3.77 2.23
N ASP A 140 -3.06 -2.69 1.49
CA ASP A 140 -4.16 -1.92 0.92
C ASP A 140 -3.86 -1.53 -0.53
N PHE A 141 -4.58 -2.14 -1.48
CA PHE A 141 -4.52 -1.82 -2.91
C PHE A 141 -5.69 -0.95 -3.39
N ALA A 142 -6.60 -0.58 -2.48
CA ALA A 142 -7.84 0.14 -2.79
C ALA A 142 -7.74 1.64 -2.49
N LEU A 143 -6.59 2.24 -2.79
CA LEU A 143 -6.26 3.65 -2.48
C LEU A 143 -6.67 4.65 -3.58
N GLY A 144 -7.41 4.18 -4.59
CA GLY A 144 -7.82 5.01 -5.73
C GLY A 144 -8.63 6.25 -5.35
N ALA A 145 -9.41 6.20 -4.26
CA ALA A 145 -10.19 7.35 -3.77
C ALA A 145 -9.29 8.51 -3.30
N ILE A 146 -8.18 8.20 -2.61
CA ILE A 146 -7.18 9.21 -2.20
C ILE A 146 -6.59 9.85 -3.45
N ARG A 147 -6.23 9.04 -4.45
CA ARG A 147 -5.65 9.54 -5.70
C ARG A 147 -6.57 10.46 -6.48
N ARG A 148 -7.86 10.13 -6.54
CA ARG A 148 -8.85 10.95 -7.26
C ARG A 148 -9.16 12.27 -6.56
N SER A 149 -9.29 12.23 -5.23
CA SER A 149 -9.92 13.33 -4.47
C SER A 149 -8.98 14.11 -3.55
N PHE A 150 -7.79 13.60 -3.26
CA PHE A 150 -6.87 14.21 -2.29
C PHE A 150 -5.47 14.45 -2.85
N ASP A 151 -4.83 13.43 -3.41
CA ASP A 151 -3.45 13.50 -3.90
C ASP A 151 -3.22 12.53 -5.06
N ARG A 152 -3.17 13.07 -6.29
CA ARG A 152 -2.97 12.29 -7.53
C ARG A 152 -1.67 11.49 -7.59
N GLU A 153 -0.69 11.82 -6.76
CA GLU A 153 0.59 11.13 -6.72
C GLU A 153 0.68 10.09 -5.61
N PHE A 154 -0.34 9.98 -4.75
CA PHE A 154 -0.38 9.01 -3.64
C PHE A 154 -0.18 7.57 -4.13
N PRO A 155 0.54 6.67 -3.43
CA PRO A 155 0.70 5.28 -3.87
C PRO A 155 -0.63 4.59 -4.21
N TRP A 156 -0.61 3.70 -5.18
CA TRP A 156 -1.75 2.87 -5.53
C TRP A 156 -1.91 1.68 -4.57
N GLY A 157 -0.80 1.18 -4.03
CA GLY A 157 -0.76 0.14 -3.03
C GLY A 157 0.14 0.52 -1.85
N ILE A 158 -0.21 0.05 -0.66
CA ILE A 158 0.62 0.12 0.53
C ILE A 158 0.71 -1.26 1.18
N VAL A 159 1.90 -1.61 1.65
CA VAL A 159 2.13 -2.64 2.67
C VAL A 159 2.91 -2.04 3.81
N CYS A 160 2.47 -2.27 5.05
CA CYS A 160 3.15 -1.77 6.23
C CYS A 160 2.94 -2.68 7.46
N PRO A 161 3.87 -2.69 8.42
CA PRO A 161 3.68 -3.39 9.68
C PRO A 161 2.52 -2.80 10.49
N VAL A 162 1.88 -3.65 11.28
CA VAL A 162 0.89 -3.23 12.28
C VAL A 162 1.63 -2.70 13.50
N ASN A 163 1.53 -1.39 13.73
CA ASN A 163 2.38 -0.66 14.68
C ASN A 163 1.73 -0.42 16.06
N GLU A 164 0.41 -0.55 16.20
CA GLU A 164 -0.30 -0.22 17.45
C GLU A 164 -1.22 -1.36 17.91
N THR A 165 -1.03 -1.81 19.16
CA THR A 165 -1.84 -2.85 19.83
C THR A 165 -3.01 -2.28 20.64
N HIS A 166 -3.11 -0.95 20.79
CA HIS A 166 -4.25 -0.30 21.43
C HIS A 166 -5.11 0.40 20.36
N ASP A 167 -6.39 0.02 20.32
CA ASP A 167 -7.44 0.48 19.37
C ASP A 167 -7.40 -0.07 17.93
N HIS A 168 -6.51 -1.04 17.63
CA HIS A 168 -6.32 -1.56 16.27
C HIS A 168 -6.20 -0.41 15.27
N ALA A 169 -5.13 0.36 15.36
CA ALA A 169 -4.82 1.37 14.38
C ALA A 169 -3.49 1.06 13.72
N VAL A 170 -3.44 1.21 12.41
CA VAL A 170 -2.21 1.12 11.63
C VAL A 170 -1.94 2.50 11.10
N SER A 171 -0.71 3.00 11.24
CA SER A 171 -0.35 4.29 10.67
C SER A 171 0.99 4.22 9.97
N LEU A 172 1.11 5.00 8.89
CA LEU A 172 2.31 5.06 8.08
C LEU A 172 2.54 6.50 7.60
N ASP A 173 3.77 6.97 7.75
CA ASP A 173 4.23 8.19 7.08
C ASP A 173 4.58 7.84 5.63
N VAL A 174 3.85 8.42 4.69
CA VAL A 174 4.02 8.24 3.24
C VAL A 174 4.89 9.39 2.73
N PRO A 175 6.14 9.14 2.28
CA PRO A 175 7.08 10.19 1.91
C PRO A 175 6.50 11.17 0.90
N GLY A 176 6.43 12.46 1.24
CA GLY A 176 5.86 13.52 0.38
C GLY A 176 4.32 13.61 0.37
N HIS A 177 3.62 12.61 0.90
CA HIS A 177 2.16 12.50 0.82
C HIS A 177 1.44 12.68 2.17
N GLY A 178 2.18 12.69 3.28
CA GLY A 178 1.64 12.89 4.63
C GLY A 178 1.48 11.56 5.37
N ARG A 179 0.62 11.53 6.37
CA ARG A 179 0.38 10.33 7.19
C ARG A 179 -0.96 9.70 6.84
N ILE A 180 -0.97 8.40 6.59
CA ILE A 180 -2.20 7.60 6.49
C ILE A 180 -2.41 6.80 7.78
N ARG A 181 -3.67 6.65 8.17
CA ARG A 181 -4.09 5.86 9.33
C ARG A 181 -5.30 5.01 8.97
N TRP A 182 -5.21 3.71 9.21
CA TRP A 182 -6.34 2.78 9.23
C TRP A 182 -6.76 2.55 10.68
N SER A 183 -8.06 2.49 10.93
CA SER A 183 -8.64 2.35 12.28
C SER A 183 -10.04 1.75 12.22
N SER A 184 -10.60 1.42 13.39
CA SER A 184 -11.94 0.83 13.50
C SER A 184 -12.05 -0.47 12.71
N PHE A 185 -11.05 -1.35 12.85
CA PHE A 185 -11.06 -2.62 12.15
C PHE A 185 -12.18 -3.51 12.69
N ALA A 186 -13.00 -3.99 11.77
CA ALA A 186 -13.95 -5.07 12.01
C ALA A 186 -13.60 -6.20 11.04
N SER A 187 -13.46 -7.41 11.57
CA SER A 187 -13.32 -8.58 10.71
C SER A 187 -14.57 -8.68 9.84
N LEU A 188 -14.36 -8.79 8.54
CA LEU A 188 -15.43 -9.05 7.61
C LEU A 188 -15.71 -10.54 7.71
N ASP A 189 -16.56 -10.93 8.67
CA ASP A 189 -16.91 -12.34 8.85
C ASP A 189 -17.33 -12.92 7.49
N ALA A 190 -16.89 -14.15 7.20
CA ALA A 190 -17.24 -14.84 5.96
C ALA A 190 -18.77 -14.92 5.76
N SER A 191 -19.53 -14.89 6.86
CA SER A 191 -21.00 -14.80 6.87
C SER A 191 -21.55 -13.41 6.48
N GLN A 192 -20.81 -12.34 6.76
CA GLN A 192 -21.15 -10.94 6.44
C GLN A 192 -20.65 -10.50 5.06
N GLN A 193 -19.78 -11.29 4.44
CA GLN A 193 -19.40 -11.14 3.06
C GLN A 193 -20.64 -11.41 2.21
N THR A 194 -21.37 -10.34 1.87
CA THR A 194 -22.64 -10.46 1.14
C THR A 194 -22.45 -11.38 -0.06
N MET A 195 -23.45 -12.19 -0.41
CA MET A 195 -23.37 -13.11 -1.56
C MET A 195 -22.87 -12.41 -2.83
N LYS A 196 -23.14 -11.10 -2.98
CA LYS A 196 -22.64 -10.24 -4.05
C LYS A 196 -21.11 -10.10 -4.03
N THR A 197 -20.51 -9.83 -2.86
CA THR A 197 -19.05 -9.77 -2.68
C THR A 197 -18.41 -11.10 -3.05
N GLN A 198 -18.93 -12.21 -2.54
CA GLN A 198 -18.37 -13.54 -2.85
C GLN A 198 -18.49 -13.91 -4.34
N ALA A 199 -19.60 -13.57 -4.99
CA ALA A 199 -19.76 -13.80 -6.42
C ALA A 199 -18.77 -12.97 -7.25
N ALA A 200 -18.54 -11.70 -6.87
CA ALA A 200 -17.55 -10.84 -7.50
C ALA A 200 -16.12 -11.35 -7.30
N VAL A 201 -15.76 -11.76 -6.08
CA VAL A 201 -14.46 -12.37 -5.76
C VAL A 201 -14.22 -13.61 -6.62
N ARG A 202 -15.20 -14.52 -6.71
CA ARG A 202 -15.09 -15.72 -7.57
C ARG A 202 -14.97 -15.37 -9.06
N ALA A 203 -15.62 -14.31 -9.52
CA ALA A 203 -15.52 -13.89 -10.91
C ALA A 203 -14.11 -13.37 -11.23
N LEU A 204 -13.56 -12.51 -10.37
CA LEU A 204 -12.20 -12.00 -10.52
C LEU A 204 -11.15 -13.10 -10.39
N LEU A 205 -11.29 -14.03 -9.44
CA LEU A 205 -10.35 -15.17 -9.35
C LEU A 205 -10.33 -16.01 -10.63
N ARG A 206 -11.47 -16.23 -11.29
CA ARG A 206 -11.50 -16.93 -12.59
C ARG A 206 -10.83 -16.13 -13.70
N GLU A 207 -11.03 -14.82 -13.71
CA GLU A 207 -10.37 -13.92 -14.67
C GLU A 207 -8.85 -13.95 -14.48
N TYR A 208 -8.38 -13.85 -13.23
CA TYR A 208 -6.97 -14.01 -12.87
C TYR A 208 -6.41 -15.36 -13.33
N ASP A 209 -7.09 -16.46 -13.00
CA ASP A 209 -6.63 -17.80 -13.37
C ASP A 209 -6.54 -17.96 -14.90
N SER A 210 -7.48 -17.38 -15.65
CA SER A 210 -7.48 -17.39 -17.11
C SER A 210 -6.34 -16.56 -17.69
N ALA A 211 -6.08 -15.37 -17.12
CA ALA A 211 -5.01 -14.50 -17.56
C ALA A 211 -3.62 -15.11 -17.28
N MET A 212 -3.44 -15.71 -16.11
CA MET A 212 -2.16 -16.33 -15.72
C MET A 212 -1.85 -17.61 -16.50
N GLN A 213 -2.86 -18.31 -17.03
CA GLN A 213 -2.66 -19.45 -17.93
C GLN A 213 -2.27 -19.04 -19.36
N ALA A 214 -2.57 -17.79 -19.74
CA ALA A 214 -2.30 -17.27 -21.08
C ALA A 214 -0.94 -16.56 -21.20
N ALA A 215 -0.31 -16.23 -20.08
CA ALA A 215 1.01 -15.58 -19.98
C ALA A 215 2.16 -16.60 -19.99
#